data_AF-A0A2R7NWF6-F1
#
_entry.id   AF-A0A2R7NWF6-F1
#
_cell.length_a   1.000
_cell.length_b   1.000
_cell.length_c   1.000
_cell.angle_alpha   90.00
_cell.angle_beta   90.00
_cell.angle_gamma   90.00
#
_symmetry.space_group_name_H-M   'P 1'
#
loop_
_entity.id
_entity.type
_entity.pdbx_description
1 polymer ?
#
loop_
_entity_poly.entity_id
_entity_poly.type
_entity_poly.pdbx_seq_one_letter_code
_entity_poly.pdbx_strand_id
1 'polypeptide(L)'
;MNLFNNYKHLPTFVLLGSACFGQYQFEVKNASKSYDAVIHVENCYDGRCSGKGTVDLFDHKNTKVQTFVSDDLVLNLNEGEKPAQGKMFPLKKENSPIIIDDFNFDGTEDIAIRNGNMGNYSSASYDVYVFNSTRIAFVKSKELTDLASSFFDIFEVDAKRKRLIAYGKSGCCDIFTTEYAVIPNKGLDKVLEKEEDMTVEGRVKVIIKEKLNNKWVTKTKVYPSEQYNREK
;
A
#
# COMPACT_ATOMS: atom_id res chain seq x y z
N MET A 1 -61.04 10.30 44.44
CA MET A 1 -60.30 11.14 43.47
C MET A 1 -59.45 12.11 44.28
N ASN A 2 -58.13 12.21 44.21
CA ASN A 2 -57.12 11.56 43.37
C ASN A 2 -55.82 11.44 44.19
N LEU A 3 -55.11 10.35 43.94
CA LEU A 3 -53.76 10.06 44.40
C LEU A 3 -52.76 11.04 43.75
N PHE A 4 -51.71 11.44 44.48
CA PHE A 4 -50.44 11.81 43.85
C PHE A 4 -49.28 11.13 44.58
N ASN A 5 -48.58 10.33 43.80
CA ASN A 5 -47.55 9.36 44.14
C ASN A 5 -46.18 10.02 43.93
N ASN A 6 -45.34 10.07 44.97
CA ASN A 6 -43.99 10.63 44.89
C ASN A 6 -43.01 9.55 44.43
N TYR A 7 -42.66 9.55 43.14
CA TYR A 7 -41.58 8.71 42.61
C TYR A 7 -40.22 9.36 42.87
N LYS A 8 -39.44 8.76 43.78
CA LYS A 8 -38.00 9.02 43.91
C LYS A 8 -37.28 8.37 42.72
N HIS A 9 -36.71 9.19 41.84
CA HIS A 9 -35.83 8.73 40.77
C HIS A 9 -34.43 8.42 41.36
N LEU A 10 -34.04 7.14 41.34
CA LEU A 10 -32.64 6.73 41.47
C LEU A 10 -31.92 7.03 40.14
N PRO A 11 -30.72 7.64 40.15
CA PRO A 11 -29.93 7.73 38.94
C PRO A 11 -29.22 6.38 38.71
N THR A 12 -29.66 5.65 37.69
CA THR A 12 -28.98 4.43 37.23
C THR A 12 -27.67 4.84 36.55
N PHE A 13 -26.55 4.69 37.26
CA PHE A 13 -25.22 4.88 36.71
C PHE A 13 -24.87 3.65 35.86
N VAL A 14 -25.09 3.73 34.55
CA VAL A 14 -24.66 2.68 33.61
C VAL A 14 -23.14 2.79 33.45
N LEU A 15 -22.41 1.93 34.16
CA LEU A 15 -21.01 1.63 33.87
C LEU A 15 -20.96 0.90 32.52
N LEU A 16 -20.84 1.67 31.43
CA LEU A 16 -20.35 1.17 30.14
C LEU A 16 -18.88 0.80 30.34
N GLY A 17 -18.64 -0.40 30.86
CA GLY A 17 -17.32 -1.01 30.84
C GLY A 17 -16.86 -1.05 29.39
N SER A 18 -15.70 -0.47 29.11
CA SER A 18 -15.07 -0.54 27.80
C SER A 18 -14.90 -2.02 27.47
N ALA A 19 -15.73 -2.56 26.59
CA ALA A 19 -15.48 -3.87 26.02
C ALA A 19 -14.17 -3.76 25.25
N CYS A 20 -13.08 -4.19 25.89
CA CYS A 20 -11.78 -4.35 25.24
C CYS A 20 -11.93 -5.57 24.32
N PHE A 21 -12.51 -5.35 23.14
CA PHE A 21 -12.45 -6.35 22.09
C PHE A 21 -10.98 -6.47 21.68
N GLY A 22 -10.42 -7.66 21.88
CA GLY A 22 -9.04 -7.92 21.48
C GLY A 22 -8.92 -7.77 19.97
N GLN A 23 -8.06 -6.86 19.51
CA GLN A 23 -7.74 -6.74 18.08
C GLN A 23 -7.04 -8.01 17.59
N TYR A 24 -7.17 -8.29 16.28
CA TYR A 24 -6.30 -9.27 15.64
C TYR A 24 -4.89 -8.70 15.56
N GLN A 25 -3.90 -9.53 15.89
CA GLN A 25 -2.50 -9.09 15.97
C GLN A 25 -1.64 -10.01 15.13
N PHE A 26 -0.80 -9.42 14.29
CA PHE A 26 0.10 -10.16 13.41
C PHE A 26 1.53 -9.71 13.63
N GLU A 27 2.46 -10.67 13.64
CA GLU A 27 3.89 -10.38 13.68
C GLU A 27 4.51 -10.73 12.33
N VAL A 28 5.22 -9.76 11.76
CA VAL A 28 6.04 -9.94 10.57
C VAL A 28 7.50 -9.84 11.00
N LYS A 29 8.14 -11.00 11.19
CA LYS A 29 9.58 -11.08 11.43
C LYS A 29 10.36 -10.85 10.14
N ASN A 30 11.49 -10.14 10.24
CA ASN A 30 12.34 -9.79 9.11
C ASN A 30 11.53 -9.11 7.97
N ALA A 31 10.66 -8.16 8.34
CA ALA A 31 9.92 -7.35 7.37
C ALA A 31 10.88 -6.64 6.39
N SER A 32 12.05 -6.24 6.88
CA SER A 32 13.19 -5.82 6.06
C SER A 32 14.52 -6.30 6.66
N LYS A 33 15.65 -5.83 6.11
CA LYS A 33 16.99 -6.04 6.72
C LYS A 33 17.17 -5.32 8.06
N SER A 34 16.28 -4.38 8.38
CA SER A 34 16.41 -3.50 9.54
C SER A 34 15.24 -3.61 10.52
N TYR A 35 14.09 -4.10 10.05
CA TYR A 35 12.84 -3.99 10.79
C TYR A 35 12.03 -5.29 10.89
N ASP A 36 11.40 -5.44 12.05
CA ASP A 36 10.23 -6.28 12.28
C ASP A 36 8.98 -5.39 12.34
N ALA A 37 7.79 -5.99 12.23
CA ALA A 37 6.54 -5.26 12.42
C ALA A 37 5.50 -6.05 13.22
N VAL A 38 4.69 -5.32 13.99
CA VAL A 38 3.46 -5.82 14.60
C VAL A 38 2.28 -5.06 14.03
N ILE A 39 1.29 -5.77 13.52
CA ILE A 39 0.11 -5.21 12.89
C ILE A 39 -1.08 -5.50 13.78
N HIS A 40 -1.87 -4.47 14.08
CA HIS A 40 -3.17 -4.62 14.72
C HIS A 40 -4.26 -4.24 13.73
N VAL A 41 -5.28 -5.09 13.59
CA VAL A 41 -6.42 -4.84 12.68
C VAL A 41 -7.73 -5.25 13.33
N GLU A 42 -8.77 -4.48 13.03
CA GLU A 42 -10.08 -4.61 13.65
C GLU A 42 -10.76 -5.95 13.34
N ASN A 43 -10.78 -6.35 12.06
CA ASN A 43 -11.59 -7.49 11.61
C ASN A 43 -10.78 -8.48 10.77
N CYS A 44 -11.07 -9.76 10.95
CA CYS A 44 -10.65 -10.83 10.06
C CYS A 44 -11.84 -11.73 9.74
N TYR A 45 -12.13 -11.92 8.46
CA TYR A 45 -13.19 -12.79 7.98
C TYR A 45 -12.76 -13.45 6.67
N ASP A 46 -12.97 -14.77 6.59
CA ASP A 46 -12.79 -15.57 5.37
C ASP A 46 -11.46 -15.31 4.62
N GLY A 47 -10.34 -15.45 5.35
CA GLY A 47 -9.00 -15.31 4.76
C GLY A 47 -8.57 -13.87 4.46
N ARG A 48 -9.37 -12.86 4.84
CA ARG A 48 -9.01 -11.44 4.68
C ARG A 48 -9.18 -10.71 6.00
N CYS A 49 -8.23 -9.83 6.33
CA CYS A 49 -8.38 -8.91 7.45
C CYS A 49 -8.38 -7.46 6.96
N SER A 50 -9.29 -6.66 7.50
CA SER A 50 -9.44 -5.27 7.10
C SER A 50 -10.07 -4.35 8.15
N GLY A 51 -10.07 -3.05 7.86
CA GLY A 51 -10.63 -1.98 8.69
C GLY A 51 -9.57 -1.20 9.44
N LYS A 52 -9.97 -0.52 10.51
CA LYS A 52 -9.05 0.33 11.26
C LYS A 52 -7.92 -0.49 11.86
N GLY A 53 -6.71 0.05 11.80
CA GLY A 53 -5.56 -0.67 12.31
C GLY A 53 -4.32 0.18 12.48
N THR A 54 -3.32 -0.45 13.08
CA THR A 54 -2.00 0.15 13.31
C THR A 54 -0.91 -0.79 12.86
N VAL A 55 0.22 -0.22 12.47
CA VAL A 55 1.46 -0.93 12.20
C VAL A 55 2.53 -0.35 13.10
N ASP A 56 3.01 -1.15 14.04
CA ASP A 56 4.13 -0.82 14.90
C ASP A 56 5.41 -1.40 14.29
N LEU A 57 6.35 -0.53 13.94
CA LEU A 57 7.65 -0.93 13.41
C LEU A 57 8.66 -1.04 14.55
N PHE A 58 9.49 -2.08 14.53
CA PHE A 58 10.53 -2.33 15.51
C PHE A 58 11.86 -2.55 14.81
N ASP A 59 12.96 -2.10 15.43
CA ASP A 59 14.29 -2.55 15.02
C ASP A 59 14.55 -3.99 15.49
N HIS A 60 15.60 -4.65 14.98
CA HIS A 60 15.96 -6.00 15.41
C HIS A 60 16.48 -6.10 16.86
N LYS A 61 16.61 -4.96 17.57
CA LYS A 61 16.88 -4.92 19.02
C LYS A 61 15.58 -4.84 19.82
N ASN A 62 14.42 -4.98 19.17
CA ASN A 62 13.10 -4.89 19.74
C ASN A 62 12.73 -3.49 20.28
N THR A 63 13.36 -2.45 19.75
CA THR A 63 13.02 -1.06 20.05
C THR A 63 11.94 -0.60 19.08
N LYS A 64 10.82 -0.11 19.61
CA LYS A 64 9.75 0.48 18.77
C LYS A 64 10.26 1.75 18.10
N VAL A 65 10.20 1.77 16.76
CA VAL A 65 10.68 2.86 15.92
C VAL A 65 9.57 3.86 15.69
N GLN A 66 8.41 3.41 15.19
CA GLN A 66 7.27 4.27 14.88
C GLN A 66 5.97 3.46 14.80
N THR A 67 4.84 4.11 15.07
CA THR A 67 3.50 3.59 14.78
C THR A 67 2.92 4.30 13.56
N PHE A 68 2.37 3.53 12.64
CA PHE A 68 1.55 4.01 11.53
C PHE A 68 0.09 3.66 11.81
N VAL A 69 -0.82 4.55 11.43
CA VAL A 69 -2.26 4.37 11.59
C VAL A 69 -2.90 4.38 10.22
N SER A 70 -3.85 3.49 10.00
CA SER A 70 -4.68 3.48 8.80
C SER A 70 -6.13 3.24 9.19
N ASP A 71 -7.03 3.95 8.52
CA ASP A 71 -8.48 3.78 8.69
C ASP A 71 -8.99 2.51 7.99
N ASP A 72 -8.23 1.99 7.03
CA ASP A 72 -8.57 0.78 6.26
C ASP A 72 -7.30 -0.01 5.92
N LEU A 73 -6.64 -0.61 6.93
CA LEU A 73 -5.62 -1.62 6.67
C LEU A 73 -6.24 -2.80 5.93
N VAL A 74 -5.48 -3.43 5.04
CA VAL A 74 -5.92 -4.64 4.35
C VAL A 74 -4.76 -5.61 4.26
N LEU A 75 -4.97 -6.84 4.73
CA LEU A 75 -4.03 -7.95 4.52
C LEU A 75 -4.80 -9.24 4.21
N ASN A 76 -4.17 -10.12 3.44
CA ASN A 76 -4.74 -11.41 3.07
C ASN A 76 -3.99 -12.52 3.81
N LEU A 77 -4.71 -13.56 4.18
CA LEU A 77 -4.16 -14.74 4.82
C LEU A 77 -4.00 -15.84 3.79
N ASN A 78 -3.07 -16.76 4.02
CA ASN A 78 -3.00 -17.98 3.21
C ASN A 78 -4.18 -18.89 3.52
N GLU A 79 -4.49 -19.78 2.59
CA GLU A 79 -5.51 -20.80 2.79
C GLU A 79 -5.23 -21.63 4.05
N GLY A 80 -6.24 -21.76 4.91
CA GLY A 80 -6.16 -22.50 6.16
C GLY A 80 -5.62 -21.72 7.38
N GLU A 81 -5.08 -20.50 7.20
CA GLU A 81 -4.68 -19.65 8.31
C GLU A 81 -5.90 -19.11 9.07
N LYS A 82 -5.89 -19.26 10.41
CA LYS A 82 -7.02 -18.91 11.30
C LYS A 82 -6.54 -18.11 12.51
N PRO A 83 -6.29 -16.80 12.36
CA PRO A 83 -5.91 -15.95 13.49
C PRO A 83 -7.08 -15.82 14.47
N ALA A 84 -6.76 -15.59 15.73
CA ALA A 84 -7.73 -15.40 16.80
C ALA A 84 -7.48 -14.06 17.50
N GLN A 85 -8.56 -13.39 17.88
CA GLN A 85 -8.50 -12.13 18.62
C GLN A 85 -7.66 -12.27 19.90
N GLY A 86 -6.82 -11.27 20.17
CA GLY A 86 -5.95 -11.26 21.35
C GLY A 86 -4.79 -12.26 21.33
N LYS A 87 -4.57 -12.99 20.21
CA LYS A 87 -3.39 -13.84 20.01
C LYS A 87 -2.54 -13.30 18.87
N MET A 88 -1.23 -13.26 19.09
CA MET A 88 -0.26 -12.93 18.05
C MET A 88 -0.21 -14.05 17.02
N PHE A 89 -0.33 -13.71 15.74
CA PHE A 89 -0.26 -14.65 14.63
C PHE A 89 0.94 -14.32 13.74
N PRO A 90 1.84 -15.28 13.42
CA PRO A 90 2.94 -15.01 12.51
C PRO A 90 2.43 -14.82 11.08
N LEU A 91 2.81 -13.72 10.45
CA LEU A 91 2.44 -13.39 9.08
C LEU A 91 3.69 -13.33 8.21
N LYS A 92 3.63 -13.96 7.04
CA LYS A 92 4.74 -13.90 6.08
C LYS A 92 4.83 -12.52 5.44
N LYS A 93 6.04 -12.11 5.07
CA LYS A 93 6.31 -10.78 4.47
C LYS A 93 5.46 -10.54 3.22
N GLU A 94 5.31 -11.54 2.35
CA GLU A 94 4.53 -11.46 1.12
C GLU A 94 3.03 -11.17 1.33
N ASN A 95 2.51 -11.48 2.52
CA ASN A 95 1.12 -11.26 2.89
C ASN A 95 0.94 -10.01 3.78
N SER A 96 2.05 -9.37 4.13
CA SER A 96 2.06 -8.19 4.97
C SER A 96 1.43 -6.99 4.25
N PRO A 97 0.66 -6.13 4.94
CA PRO A 97 0.23 -4.85 4.41
C PRO A 97 1.39 -3.82 4.32
N ILE A 98 2.63 -4.23 4.59
CA ILE A 98 3.80 -3.37 4.71
C ILE A 98 4.78 -3.74 3.61
N ILE A 99 5.22 -2.74 2.86
CA ILE A 99 6.29 -2.85 1.88
C ILE A 99 7.41 -1.91 2.32
N ILE A 100 8.63 -2.43 2.39
CA ILE A 100 9.81 -1.69 2.84
C ILE A 100 10.87 -1.79 1.74
N ASP A 101 11.24 -0.65 1.17
CA ASP A 101 12.27 -0.51 0.14
C ASP A 101 12.76 0.95 0.08
N ASP A 102 13.82 1.23 -0.68
CA ASP A 102 14.35 2.59 -0.89
C ASP A 102 13.61 3.29 -2.05
N PHE A 103 12.46 3.89 -1.76
CA PHE A 103 11.59 4.50 -2.78
C PHE A 103 12.14 5.81 -3.32
N ASN A 104 12.96 6.52 -2.53
CA ASN A 104 13.52 7.80 -2.93
C ASN A 104 14.97 7.71 -3.47
N PHE A 105 15.56 6.51 -3.44
CA PHE A 105 16.92 6.17 -3.88
C PHE A 105 18.05 6.90 -3.13
N ASP A 106 17.85 7.19 -1.84
CA ASP A 106 18.82 7.83 -0.94
C ASP A 106 19.68 6.83 -0.13
N GLY A 107 19.40 5.53 -0.26
CA GLY A 107 20.09 4.43 0.41
C GLY A 107 19.50 4.04 1.76
N THR A 108 18.45 4.72 2.22
CA THR A 108 17.68 4.36 3.42
C THR A 108 16.40 3.63 3.06
N GLU A 109 15.90 2.79 3.98
CA GLU A 109 14.62 2.11 3.77
C GLU A 109 13.48 3.08 4.04
N ASP A 110 12.51 3.13 3.13
CA ASP A 110 11.22 3.81 3.24
C ASP A 110 10.10 2.78 3.46
N ILE A 111 8.90 3.24 3.82
CA ILE A 111 7.79 2.37 4.24
C ILE A 111 6.51 2.72 3.50
N ALA A 112 5.87 1.74 2.89
CA ALA A 112 4.53 1.84 2.34
C ALA A 112 3.58 0.95 3.14
N ILE A 113 2.47 1.52 3.61
CA ILE A 113 1.43 0.85 4.38
C ILE A 113 0.17 0.79 3.55
N ARG A 114 -0.34 -0.40 3.27
CA ARG A 114 -1.59 -0.58 2.53
C ARG A 114 -2.74 0.07 3.31
N ASN A 115 -3.41 1.03 2.68
CA ASN A 115 -4.46 1.85 3.29
C ASN A 115 -5.83 1.63 2.64
N GLY A 116 -6.00 0.51 1.94
CA GLY A 116 -7.27 0.08 1.39
C GLY A 116 -7.15 -0.39 -0.05
N ASN A 117 -8.17 -0.03 -0.82
CA ASN A 117 -8.39 -0.44 -2.20
C ASN A 117 -8.81 0.77 -3.08
N MET A 118 -8.14 1.92 -2.91
CA MET A 118 -8.45 3.17 -3.63
C MET A 118 -7.74 3.29 -4.99
N GLY A 119 -6.93 2.29 -5.37
CA GLY A 119 -6.27 2.21 -6.66
C GLY A 119 -7.25 2.03 -7.82
N ASN A 120 -6.70 2.04 -9.04
CA ASN A 120 -7.51 1.88 -10.25
C ASN A 120 -8.25 0.53 -10.24
N TYR A 121 -9.52 0.50 -10.64
CA TYR A 121 -10.41 -0.68 -10.53
C TYR A 121 -10.42 -1.33 -9.12
N SER A 122 -10.38 -0.51 -8.07
CA SER A 122 -10.34 -0.95 -6.67
C SER A 122 -9.09 -1.76 -6.30
N SER A 123 -7.99 -1.55 -7.03
CA SER A 123 -6.67 -2.08 -6.68
C SER A 123 -6.17 -1.56 -5.33
N ALA A 124 -5.14 -2.21 -4.79
CA ALA A 124 -4.51 -1.79 -3.55
C ALA A 124 -4.02 -0.33 -3.62
N SER A 125 -4.09 0.35 -2.48
CA SER A 125 -3.59 1.71 -2.29
C SER A 125 -2.72 1.78 -1.03
N TYR A 126 -1.80 2.75 -0.99
CA TYR A 126 -0.78 2.81 0.06
C TYR A 126 -0.50 4.23 0.53
N ASP A 127 -0.33 4.37 1.84
CA ASP A 127 0.34 5.51 2.44
C ASP A 127 1.85 5.27 2.43
N VAL A 128 2.61 6.16 1.79
CA VAL A 128 4.07 6.03 1.68
C VAL A 128 4.77 7.04 2.59
N TYR A 129 5.73 6.57 3.37
CA TYR A 129 6.49 7.33 4.34
C TYR A 129 7.98 7.21 4.03
N VAL A 130 8.64 8.35 3.94
CA VAL A 130 10.08 8.44 3.65
C VAL A 130 10.84 8.71 4.95
N PHE A 131 11.99 8.05 5.14
CA PHE A 131 12.82 8.32 6.31
C PHE A 131 13.41 9.73 6.26
N ASN A 132 13.15 10.53 7.29
CA ASN A 132 13.71 11.88 7.41
C ASN A 132 14.79 11.88 8.50
N SER A 133 16.06 11.95 8.10
CA SER A 133 17.21 11.91 9.01
C SER A 133 17.27 13.08 10.01
N THR A 134 16.71 14.24 9.66
CA THR A 134 16.68 15.40 10.57
C THR A 134 15.64 15.22 11.68
N ARG A 135 14.49 14.64 11.34
CA ARG A 135 13.42 14.34 12.31
C ARG A 135 13.59 12.99 12.99
N ILE A 136 14.47 12.14 12.47
CA ILE A 136 14.69 10.75 12.88
C ILE A 136 13.33 10.02 12.91
N ALA A 137 12.55 10.18 11.83
CA ALA A 137 11.19 9.68 11.75
C ALA A 137 10.79 9.44 10.29
N PHE A 138 9.86 8.51 10.08
CA PHE A 138 9.21 8.28 8.80
C PHE A 138 8.10 9.33 8.59
N VAL A 139 8.24 10.12 7.54
CA VAL A 139 7.32 11.23 7.21
C VAL A 139 6.54 10.88 5.96
N LYS A 140 5.21 10.99 6.02
CA LYS A 140 4.33 10.71 4.88
C LYS A 140 4.68 11.58 3.68
N SER A 141 4.98 10.96 2.56
CA SER A 141 5.22 11.62 1.27
C SER A 141 3.92 11.66 0.49
N LYS A 142 3.37 12.87 0.28
CA LYS A 142 2.14 13.04 -0.49
C LYS A 142 2.30 12.51 -1.91
N GLU A 143 3.40 12.86 -2.57
CA GLU A 143 3.62 12.52 -3.97
C GLU A 143 3.77 11.01 -4.20
N LEU A 144 4.49 10.31 -3.32
CA LEU A 144 4.60 8.85 -3.39
C LEU A 144 3.30 8.15 -3.00
N THR A 145 2.57 8.68 -2.01
CA THR A 145 1.23 8.18 -1.62
C THR A 145 0.24 8.30 -2.78
N ASP A 146 0.21 9.45 -3.46
CA ASP A 146 -0.63 9.67 -4.62
C ASP A 146 -0.28 8.67 -5.73
N LEU A 147 1.02 8.47 -6.01
CA LEU A 147 1.47 7.49 -7.00
C LEU A 147 1.05 6.06 -6.63
N ALA A 148 1.30 5.64 -5.39
CA ALA A 148 0.95 4.30 -4.90
C ALA A 148 -0.55 4.06 -4.73
N SER A 149 -1.38 5.09 -4.92
CA SER A 149 -2.85 4.99 -4.83
C SER A 149 -3.56 5.27 -6.15
N SER A 150 -2.84 5.57 -7.24
CA SER A 150 -3.45 5.92 -8.54
C SER A 150 -3.41 4.79 -9.57
N PHE A 151 -2.69 3.71 -9.30
CA PHE A 151 -2.37 2.65 -10.25
C PHE A 151 -2.95 1.30 -9.79
N PHE A 152 -2.57 0.20 -10.45
CA PHE A 152 -3.07 -1.13 -10.16
C PHE A 152 -2.47 -1.82 -8.94
N ASP A 153 -1.39 -1.27 -8.43
CA ASP A 153 -0.78 -1.65 -7.17
C ASP A 153 0.20 -0.53 -6.80
N ILE A 154 1.01 -0.75 -5.76
CA ILE A 154 2.23 0.01 -5.56
C ILE A 154 3.12 -0.07 -6.81
N PHE A 155 3.92 0.97 -7.03
CA PHE A 155 4.94 1.00 -8.06
C PHE A 155 6.07 -0.01 -7.76
N GLU A 156 6.72 -0.54 -8.80
CA GLU A 156 7.97 -1.28 -8.69
C GLU A 156 9.17 -0.32 -8.53
N VAL A 157 10.21 -0.80 -7.86
CA VAL A 157 11.46 -0.06 -7.61
C VAL A 157 12.57 -0.62 -8.50
N ASP A 158 12.98 0.14 -9.51
CA ASP A 158 14.19 -0.14 -10.28
C ASP A 158 15.36 0.66 -9.70
N ALA A 159 16.06 0.05 -8.74
CA ALA A 159 17.20 0.67 -8.06
C ALA A 159 18.37 0.97 -9.02
N LYS A 160 18.54 0.17 -10.09
CA LYS A 160 19.65 0.34 -11.04
C LYS A 160 19.48 1.59 -11.89
N ARG A 161 18.26 1.85 -12.36
CA ARG A 161 17.92 3.05 -13.14
C ARG A 161 17.42 4.20 -12.28
N LYS A 162 17.19 3.96 -10.99
CA LYS A 162 16.51 4.88 -10.05
C LYS A 162 15.16 5.31 -10.61
N ARG A 163 14.30 4.33 -10.90
CA ARG A 163 12.96 4.54 -11.45
C ARG A 163 11.90 3.88 -10.59
N LEU A 164 10.78 4.58 -10.42
CA LEU A 164 9.54 3.97 -9.94
C LEU A 164 8.68 3.65 -11.15
N ILE A 165 8.21 2.40 -11.24
CA ILE A 165 7.46 1.90 -12.39
C ILE A 165 6.05 1.58 -11.95
N ALA A 166 5.07 2.29 -12.50
CA ALA A 166 3.66 2.13 -12.16
C ALA A 166 2.90 1.51 -13.34
N TYR A 167 2.03 0.56 -13.03
CA TYR A 167 1.24 -0.17 -14.02
C TYR A 167 -0.23 0.20 -13.91
N GLY A 168 -0.87 0.42 -15.04
CA GLY A 168 -2.29 0.77 -15.11
C GLY A 168 -2.96 0.12 -16.31
N LYS A 169 -4.28 0.30 -16.37
CA LYS A 169 -5.11 -0.13 -17.49
C LYS A 169 -6.24 0.85 -17.71
N SER A 170 -6.69 0.89 -18.95
CA SER A 170 -7.96 1.51 -19.35
C SER A 170 -8.78 0.50 -20.13
N GLY A 171 -10.08 0.44 -19.84
CA GLY A 171 -10.99 -0.49 -20.52
C GLY A 171 -10.59 -1.96 -20.33
N CYS A 172 -10.70 -2.76 -21.40
CA CYS A 172 -10.33 -4.18 -21.36
C CYS A 172 -8.86 -4.44 -21.67
N CYS A 173 -8.28 -3.62 -22.54
CA CYS A 173 -7.23 -4.08 -23.44
C CYS A 173 -6.08 -3.09 -23.58
N ASP A 174 -6.15 -1.92 -22.92
CA ASP A 174 -5.09 -0.93 -22.94
C ASP A 174 -4.30 -1.02 -21.64
N ILE A 175 -3.04 -1.43 -21.74
CA ILE A 175 -2.13 -1.53 -20.59
C ILE A 175 -1.14 -0.37 -20.63
N PHE A 176 -0.92 0.27 -19.49
CA PHE A 176 -0.01 1.40 -19.34
C PHE A 176 1.12 1.03 -18.39
N THR A 177 2.35 1.34 -18.80
CA THR A 177 3.51 1.38 -17.92
C THR A 177 4.03 2.80 -17.89
N THR A 178 4.10 3.40 -16.71
CA THR A 178 4.65 4.74 -16.52
C THR A 178 5.88 4.67 -15.63
N GLU A 179 6.98 5.26 -16.06
CA GLU A 179 8.19 5.36 -15.24
C GLU A 179 8.42 6.79 -14.76
N TYR A 180 8.81 6.90 -13.49
CA TYR A 180 9.15 8.15 -12.82
C TYR A 180 10.60 8.11 -12.37
N ALA A 181 11.37 9.15 -12.70
CA ALA A 181 12.65 9.43 -12.06
C ALA A 181 12.38 10.17 -10.74
N VAL A 182 12.99 9.72 -9.64
CA VAL A 182 12.99 10.51 -8.40
C VAL A 182 14.14 11.49 -8.47
N ILE A 183 13.82 12.77 -8.43
CA ILE A 183 14.81 13.85 -8.45
C ILE A 183 14.95 14.40 -7.02
N PRO A 184 16.13 14.26 -6.40
CA PRO A 184 16.37 14.76 -5.05
C PRO A 184 15.94 16.22 -4.88
N ASN A 185 15.19 16.49 -3.81
CA ASN A 185 14.65 17.83 -3.48
C ASN A 185 13.70 18.45 -4.51
N LYS A 186 13.26 17.69 -5.54
CA LYS A 186 12.34 18.18 -6.57
C LYS A 186 11.08 17.32 -6.69
N GLY A 187 11.16 16.02 -6.40
CA GLY A 187 10.04 15.10 -6.48
C GLY A 187 10.13 14.17 -7.70
N LEU A 188 8.99 13.68 -8.15
CA LEU A 188 8.89 12.75 -9.27
C LEU A 188 8.87 13.49 -10.61
N ASP A 189 9.71 13.05 -11.53
CA ASP A 189 9.62 13.45 -12.94
C ASP A 189 9.20 12.25 -13.78
N LYS A 190 8.05 12.35 -14.43
CA LYS A 190 7.61 11.32 -15.37
C LYS A 190 8.55 11.31 -16.57
N VAL A 191 9.17 10.17 -16.86
CA VAL A 191 10.19 10.03 -17.92
C VAL A 191 9.82 9.06 -19.03
N LEU A 192 8.87 8.15 -18.78
CA LEU A 192 8.39 7.22 -19.80
C LEU A 192 6.91 6.94 -19.62
N GLU A 193 6.18 6.85 -20.72
CA GLU A 193 4.83 6.29 -20.82
C GLU A 193 4.83 5.27 -21.96
N LYS A 194 4.55 4.02 -21.65
CA LYS A 194 4.30 2.96 -22.61
C LYS A 194 2.83 2.60 -22.54
N GLU A 195 2.18 2.58 -23.70
CA GLU A 195 0.83 2.11 -23.90
C GLU A 195 0.88 0.89 -24.82
N GLU A 196 0.23 -0.18 -24.40
CA GLU A 196 0.02 -1.40 -25.17
C GLU A 196 -1.48 -1.54 -25.44
N ASP A 197 -1.90 -1.11 -26.62
CA ASP A 197 -3.28 -1.19 -27.09
C ASP A 197 -3.50 -2.53 -27.80
N MET A 198 -4.35 -3.35 -27.18
CA MET A 198 -4.74 -4.69 -27.67
C MET A 198 -6.21 -4.73 -28.10
N THR A 199 -6.80 -3.58 -28.47
CA THR A 199 -8.21 -3.49 -28.89
C THR A 199 -8.49 -4.18 -30.22
N VAL A 200 -7.47 -4.33 -31.07
CA VAL A 200 -7.56 -5.00 -32.38
C VAL A 200 -7.06 -6.44 -32.27
N GLU A 201 -7.94 -7.39 -32.59
CA GLU A 201 -7.61 -8.83 -32.55
C GLU A 201 -6.36 -9.16 -33.38
N GLY A 202 -5.50 -10.01 -32.83
CA GLY A 202 -4.27 -10.47 -33.48
C GLY A 202 -3.15 -9.44 -33.55
N ARG A 203 -3.32 -8.24 -32.96
CA ARG A 203 -2.33 -7.15 -33.02
C ARG A 203 -2.14 -6.49 -31.66
N VAL A 204 -0.94 -5.97 -31.44
CA VAL A 204 -0.62 -5.09 -30.31
C VAL A 204 0.02 -3.83 -30.86
N LYS A 205 -0.61 -2.68 -30.62
CA LYS A 205 -0.04 -1.37 -30.93
C LYS A 205 0.68 -0.85 -29.69
N VAL A 206 2.00 -0.74 -29.78
CA VAL A 206 2.84 -0.23 -28.72
C VAL A 206 3.20 1.22 -29.03
N ILE A 207 2.84 2.13 -28.13
CA ILE A 207 3.21 3.54 -28.18
C ILE A 207 4.13 3.80 -26.99
N ILE A 208 5.35 4.26 -27.25
CA ILE A 208 6.31 4.65 -26.20
C ILE A 208 6.56 6.15 -26.34
N LYS A 209 6.23 6.91 -25.31
CA LYS A 209 6.65 8.29 -25.11
C LYS A 209 7.79 8.28 -24.12
N GLU A 210 8.93 8.82 -24.48
CA GLU A 210 10.12 8.88 -23.63
C GLU A 210 10.64 10.32 -23.56
N LYS A 211 11.01 10.76 -22.36
CA LYS A 211 11.54 12.10 -22.11
C LYS A 211 13.06 12.09 -22.27
N LEU A 212 13.53 12.51 -23.45
CA LEU A 212 14.95 12.63 -23.77
C LEU A 212 15.37 14.11 -23.76
N ASN A 213 16.35 14.46 -22.95
CA ASN A 213 16.83 15.86 -22.81
C ASN A 213 15.68 16.87 -22.55
N ASN A 214 14.78 16.54 -21.64
CA ASN A 214 13.57 17.31 -21.30
C ASN A 214 12.56 17.51 -22.45
N LYS A 215 12.67 16.74 -23.55
CA LYS A 215 11.69 16.74 -24.63
C LYS A 215 11.09 15.35 -24.79
N TRP A 216 9.78 15.30 -24.98
CA TRP A 216 9.08 14.04 -25.24
C TRP A 216 9.26 13.61 -26.68
N VAL A 217 9.67 12.36 -26.87
CA VAL A 217 9.78 11.70 -28.16
C VAL A 217 8.83 10.51 -28.17
N THR A 218 8.02 10.39 -29.22
CA THR A 218 7.03 9.32 -29.35
C THR A 218 7.47 8.33 -30.43
N LYS A 219 7.41 7.03 -30.12
CA LYS A 219 7.60 5.94 -31.06
C LYS A 219 6.36 5.05 -31.04
N THR A 220 5.86 4.69 -32.22
CA THR A 220 4.71 3.80 -32.35
C THR A 220 5.10 2.63 -33.23
N LYS A 221 4.79 1.41 -32.80
CA LYS A 221 4.97 0.20 -33.59
C LYS A 221 3.83 -0.77 -33.37
N VAL A 222 3.39 -1.41 -34.44
CA VAL A 222 2.34 -2.44 -34.40
C VAL A 222 2.99 -3.80 -34.61
N TYR A 223 2.63 -4.76 -33.78
CA TYR A 223 3.14 -6.13 -33.80
C TYR A 223 1.99 -7.11 -33.99
N PRO A 224 2.19 -8.26 -34.66
CA PRO A 224 1.34 -9.42 -34.47
C PRO A 224 1.37 -9.86 -33.00
N SER A 225 0.22 -10.14 -32.40
CA SER A 225 0.12 -10.49 -30.96
C SER A 225 0.98 -11.70 -30.58
N GLU A 226 0.95 -12.75 -31.41
CA GLU A 226 1.78 -13.95 -31.29
C GLU A 226 3.27 -13.65 -31.21
N GLN A 227 3.76 -12.70 -32.01
CA GLN A 227 5.16 -12.30 -31.96
C GLN A 227 5.45 -11.54 -30.67
N TYR A 228 4.62 -10.55 -30.35
CA TYR A 228 4.82 -9.67 -29.21
C TYR A 228 4.84 -10.45 -27.88
N ASN A 229 3.94 -11.42 -27.72
CA ASN A 229 3.84 -12.22 -26.50
C ASN A 229 4.99 -13.20 -26.29
N ARG A 230 5.75 -13.56 -27.35
CA ARG A 230 6.95 -14.40 -27.23
C ARG A 230 8.20 -13.65 -26.78
N GLU A 231 8.20 -12.32 -26.94
CA GLU A 231 9.35 -11.45 -26.68
C GLU A 231 9.27 -10.76 -25.30
N LYS A 232 8.17 -10.96 -24.54
CA LYS A 232 7.99 -10.52 -23.15
C LYS A 232 8.58 -11.52 -22.17
#